data_AF-W4MA64-F1
#
_entry.id   AF-W4MA64-F1
#
_cell.length_a   1.000
_cell.length_b   1.000
_cell.length_c   1.000
_cell.angle_alpha   90.00
_cell.angle_beta   90.00
_cell.angle_gamma   90.00
#
_symmetry.space_group_name_H-M   'P 1'
#
loop_
_entity.id
_entity.type
_entity.pdbx_description
1 polymer ?
#
loop_
_entity_poly.entity_id
_entity_poly.type
_entity_poly.pdbx_seq_one_letter_code
_entity_poly.pdbx_strand_id
1 'polypeptide(L)'
;GLLAGPRLQLALSIISPIGGIGDRISPSGHICCMPPSPNVPSGVANGVQEVRNVVRTMVRAGADVIKCATTGGASSRPGHGPKDQAFNRDEMEALVDEAHTLGRRVMCHALGGPGLRMALEAGVDSIEHGCYLDEDPELIPMMAEKGIFFVPTLAVYVFHRERSAPHVQARGRDLQSHHIESIQRALQAGVPIIAGTDAGSHEHGINARELQYLVEAGLSPMQALQAGTGWAAACLGMKHEIGTLESGKWADIVVVEGNPLEDITVLQQQDRIRLVLKGGTICVDRRQASA
;
A
#
# COMPACT_ATOMS: atom_id res chain seq x y z
N GLY A 1 -7.80 -20.69 -8.74
CA GLY A 1 -8.91 -19.71 -8.74
C GLY A 1 -9.71 -19.88 -10.01
N LEU A 2 -10.87 -19.23 -10.12
CA LEU A 2 -11.74 -19.32 -11.31
C LEU A 2 -11.13 -18.63 -12.55
N LEU A 3 -10.34 -17.57 -12.33
CA LEU A 3 -9.58 -16.86 -13.36
C LEU A 3 -8.09 -16.93 -13.05
N ALA A 4 -7.28 -16.92 -14.11
CA ALA A 4 -5.83 -16.80 -13.99
C ALA A 4 -5.46 -15.39 -13.51
N GLY A 5 -4.51 -15.29 -12.60
CA GLY A 5 -4.09 -14.03 -11.99
C GLY A 5 -3.05 -14.22 -10.90
N PRO A 6 -2.58 -13.15 -10.24
CA PRO A 6 -1.62 -13.24 -9.14
C PRO A 6 -2.21 -13.95 -7.91
N ARG A 7 -1.41 -14.17 -6.87
CA ARG A 7 -1.95 -14.45 -5.53
C ARG A 7 -2.53 -13.14 -5.00
N LEU A 8 -3.66 -13.22 -4.32
CA LEU A 8 -4.32 -12.05 -3.76
C LEU A 8 -4.26 -12.13 -2.24
N GLN A 9 -3.94 -11.00 -1.62
CA GLN A 9 -4.14 -10.72 -0.19
C GLN A 9 -5.11 -9.55 -0.14
N LEU A 10 -6.31 -9.79 0.37
CA LEU A 10 -7.43 -8.86 0.23
C LEU A 10 -7.80 -8.23 1.57
N ALA A 11 -7.96 -6.90 1.56
CA ALA A 11 -8.54 -6.16 2.69
C ALA A 11 -10.07 -6.02 2.61
N LEU A 12 -10.64 -6.28 1.43
CA LEU A 12 -12.04 -6.01 1.06
C LEU A 12 -12.38 -4.52 1.02
N SER A 13 -12.63 -3.90 2.17
CA SER A 13 -12.98 -2.48 2.29
C SER A 13 -11.99 -1.76 3.21
N ILE A 14 -11.71 -0.50 2.88
CA ILE A 14 -10.99 0.39 3.79
C ILE A 14 -11.89 0.80 4.95
N ILE A 15 -11.39 0.64 6.18
CA ILE A 15 -12.08 1.02 7.40
C ILE A 15 -11.79 2.49 7.70
N SER A 16 -12.83 3.31 7.82
CA SER A 16 -12.73 4.74 8.18
C SER A 16 -13.99 5.20 8.89
N PRO A 17 -13.98 6.33 9.61
CA PRO A 17 -15.19 6.86 10.22
C PRO A 17 -16.09 7.54 9.17
N ILE A 18 -17.27 7.96 9.63
CA ILE A 18 -18.18 8.80 8.83
C ILE A 18 -17.44 10.06 8.38
N GLY A 19 -17.61 10.42 7.10
CA GLY A 19 -16.90 11.53 6.46
C GLY A 19 -15.41 11.26 6.16
N GLY A 20 -14.92 10.07 6.49
CA GLY A 20 -13.59 9.54 6.19
C GLY A 20 -13.40 9.12 4.72
N ILE A 21 -12.22 8.60 4.37
CA ILE A 21 -11.92 8.21 2.97
C ILE A 21 -12.75 7.02 2.48
N GLY A 22 -13.07 6.08 3.38
CA GLY A 22 -13.92 4.93 3.08
C GLY A 22 -15.41 5.25 2.98
N ASP A 23 -15.82 6.43 3.48
CA ASP A 23 -17.21 6.89 3.41
C ASP A 23 -17.49 7.56 2.06
N ARG A 24 -17.96 6.77 1.10
CA ARG A 24 -18.21 7.19 -0.29
C ARG A 24 -19.59 7.82 -0.49
N ILE A 25 -20.02 8.64 0.45
CA ILE A 25 -21.25 9.43 0.37
C ILE A 25 -20.90 10.86 -0.07
N SER A 26 -21.50 11.33 -1.16
CA SER A 26 -21.33 12.72 -1.60
C SER A 26 -22.08 13.69 -0.67
N PRO A 27 -21.70 14.98 -0.63
CA PRO A 27 -22.49 16.00 0.07
C PRO A 27 -23.95 16.11 -0.40
N SER A 28 -24.27 15.65 -1.62
CA SER A 28 -25.65 15.60 -2.13
C SER A 28 -26.43 14.34 -1.70
N GLY A 29 -25.87 13.53 -0.79
CA GLY A 29 -26.46 12.27 -0.33
C GLY A 29 -26.40 11.14 -1.35
N HIS A 30 -25.75 11.36 -2.50
CA HIS A 30 -25.58 10.34 -3.52
C HIS A 30 -24.39 9.44 -3.17
N ILE A 31 -24.63 8.14 -3.18
CA ILE A 31 -23.57 7.14 -3.12
C ILE A 31 -22.98 7.02 -4.53
N CYS A 32 -21.67 6.79 -4.63
CA CYS A 32 -21.02 6.45 -5.90
C CYS A 32 -21.89 5.47 -6.72
N CYS A 33 -22.06 5.71 -8.01
CA CYS A 33 -23.00 5.00 -8.89
C CYS A 33 -22.74 3.49 -9.08
N MET A 34 -21.65 2.97 -8.50
CA MET A 34 -21.39 1.55 -8.37
C MET A 34 -21.94 1.09 -7.01
N PRO A 35 -23.10 0.39 -6.96
CA PRO A 35 -23.59 -0.15 -5.70
C PRO A 35 -22.51 -1.05 -5.10
N PRO A 36 -22.26 -0.97 -3.77
CA PRO A 36 -21.34 -1.90 -3.13
C PRO A 36 -21.79 -3.32 -3.47
N SER A 37 -20.84 -4.15 -3.93
CA SER A 37 -21.11 -5.57 -4.13
C SER A 37 -21.72 -6.11 -2.83
N PRO A 38 -22.87 -6.81 -2.85
CA PRO A 38 -23.51 -7.31 -1.64
C PRO A 38 -22.59 -8.22 -0.80
N ASN A 39 -21.52 -8.73 -1.43
CA ASN A 39 -20.51 -9.58 -0.81
C ASN A 39 -19.35 -8.81 -0.16
N VAL A 40 -19.32 -7.48 -0.24
CA VAL A 40 -18.26 -6.64 0.32
C VAL A 40 -18.84 -5.82 1.48
N PRO A 41 -18.47 -6.11 2.74
CA PRO A 41 -18.98 -5.35 3.89
C PRO A 41 -18.61 -3.86 3.83
N SER A 42 -19.44 -3.02 4.44
CA SER A 42 -19.09 -1.62 4.66
C SER A 42 -17.90 -1.51 5.62
N GLY A 43 -16.96 -0.61 5.31
CA GLY A 43 -15.84 -0.25 6.20
C GLY A 43 -16.11 0.97 7.09
N VAL A 44 -17.29 1.59 6.99
CA VAL A 44 -17.59 2.79 7.79
C VAL A 44 -17.93 2.38 9.23
N ALA A 45 -17.19 2.91 10.21
CA ALA A 45 -17.35 2.58 11.63
C ALA A 45 -16.99 3.76 12.56
N ASN A 46 -17.74 3.96 13.64
CA ASN A 46 -17.55 5.05 14.60
C ASN A 46 -17.67 4.51 16.04
N GLY A 47 -16.72 4.90 16.86
CA GLY A 47 -16.57 4.40 18.22
C GLY A 47 -15.99 2.99 18.28
N VAL A 48 -15.37 2.71 19.41
CA VAL A 48 -14.62 1.49 19.69
C VAL A 48 -15.39 0.21 19.36
N GLN A 49 -16.66 0.12 19.76
CA GLN A 49 -17.45 -1.11 19.57
C GLN A 49 -17.78 -1.36 18.10
N GLU A 50 -18.10 -0.32 17.33
CA GLU A 50 -18.40 -0.47 15.91
C GLU A 50 -17.15 -0.83 15.12
N VAL A 51 -16.02 -0.21 15.45
CA VAL A 51 -14.71 -0.52 14.86
C VAL A 51 -14.37 -2.01 15.04
N ARG A 52 -14.49 -2.55 16.26
CA ARG A 52 -14.26 -3.98 16.52
C ARG A 52 -15.22 -4.87 15.72
N ASN A 53 -16.50 -4.49 15.66
CA ASN A 53 -17.50 -5.24 14.90
C ASN A 53 -17.19 -5.26 13.40
N VAL A 54 -16.73 -4.14 12.83
CA VAL A 54 -16.35 -4.06 11.40
C VAL A 54 -15.10 -4.87 11.11
N VAL A 55 -14.07 -4.83 11.97
CA VAL A 55 -12.89 -5.71 11.83
C VAL A 55 -13.31 -7.18 11.79
N ARG A 56 -14.11 -7.65 12.76
CA ARG A 56 -14.65 -9.02 12.76
C ARG A 56 -15.44 -9.34 11.50
N THR A 57 -16.20 -8.37 11.00
CA THR A 57 -17.01 -8.54 9.78
C THR A 57 -16.13 -8.71 8.54
N MET A 58 -15.03 -7.95 8.42
CA MET A 58 -14.06 -8.11 7.34
C MET A 58 -13.38 -9.48 7.41
N VAL A 59 -12.93 -9.90 8.60
CA VAL A 59 -12.30 -11.22 8.78
C VAL A 59 -13.28 -12.35 8.45
N ARG A 60 -14.54 -12.26 8.91
CA ARG A 60 -15.60 -13.22 8.56
C ARG A 60 -15.83 -13.29 7.05
N ALA A 61 -15.74 -12.16 6.36
CA ALA A 61 -15.89 -12.07 4.91
C ALA A 61 -14.65 -12.57 4.13
N GLY A 62 -13.57 -12.95 4.82
CA GLY A 62 -12.38 -13.53 4.22
C GLY A 62 -11.25 -12.54 3.97
N ALA A 63 -11.20 -11.41 4.69
CA ALA A 63 -10.05 -10.51 4.62
C ALA A 63 -8.77 -11.20 5.12
N ASP A 64 -7.70 -11.12 4.32
CA ASP A 64 -6.35 -11.61 4.66
C ASP A 64 -5.56 -10.57 5.47
N VAL A 65 -5.87 -9.29 5.26
CA VAL A 65 -5.30 -8.13 5.97
C VAL A 65 -6.42 -7.13 6.28
N ILE A 66 -6.20 -6.22 7.22
CA ILE A 66 -7.10 -5.11 7.51
C ILE A 66 -6.52 -3.83 6.93
N LYS A 67 -7.33 -3.05 6.22
CA LYS A 67 -6.95 -1.73 5.69
C LYS A 67 -7.75 -0.65 6.41
N CYS A 68 -7.09 0.39 6.92
CA CYS A 68 -7.75 1.55 7.52
C CYS A 68 -7.21 2.89 6.98
N ALA A 69 -7.86 4.00 7.32
CA ALA A 69 -7.39 5.36 7.05
C ALA A 69 -7.48 6.23 8.31
N THR A 70 -6.35 6.80 8.73
CA THR A 70 -6.30 7.74 9.87
C THR A 70 -6.20 9.19 9.43
N THR A 71 -5.97 9.45 8.14
CA THR A 71 -5.93 10.80 7.57
C THR A 71 -6.78 10.91 6.31
N GLY A 72 -7.01 12.15 5.88
CA GLY A 72 -7.36 12.45 4.50
C GLY A 72 -6.18 12.26 3.54
N GLY A 73 -6.42 12.49 2.24
CA GLY A 73 -5.48 12.29 1.16
C GLY A 73 -5.37 13.49 0.21
N ALA A 74 -4.45 13.42 -0.76
CA ALA A 74 -4.30 14.47 -1.78
C ALA A 74 -5.59 14.66 -2.61
N SER A 75 -6.26 13.55 -2.94
CA SER A 75 -7.51 13.50 -3.70
C SER A 75 -8.78 13.72 -2.88
N SER A 76 -8.66 13.87 -1.56
CA SER A 76 -9.81 13.99 -0.66
C SER A 76 -10.49 15.36 -0.75
N ARG A 77 -11.77 15.40 -0.34
CA ARG A 77 -12.60 16.62 -0.32
C ARG A 77 -11.97 17.75 0.52
N PRO A 78 -12.42 19.01 0.34
CA PRO A 78 -12.09 20.09 1.28
C PRO A 78 -12.45 19.73 2.74
N GLY A 79 -11.59 20.14 3.68
CA GLY A 79 -11.75 19.84 5.11
C GLY A 79 -11.51 18.37 5.49
N HIS A 80 -10.81 17.61 4.65
CA HIS A 80 -10.29 16.28 4.96
C HIS A 80 -9.02 16.03 4.12
N GLY A 81 -8.03 16.90 4.27
CA GLY A 81 -6.77 16.87 3.53
C GLY A 81 -5.71 15.94 4.15
N PRO A 82 -4.49 15.93 3.58
CA PRO A 82 -3.40 15.00 3.94
C PRO A 82 -3.00 14.92 5.42
N LYS A 83 -3.23 15.98 6.20
CA LYS A 83 -2.86 16.05 7.62
C LYS A 83 -4.06 16.08 8.56
N ASP A 84 -5.27 16.04 8.01
CA ASP A 84 -6.51 16.06 8.80
C ASP A 84 -6.76 14.65 9.32
N GLN A 85 -6.84 14.51 10.65
CA GLN A 85 -7.06 13.25 11.35
C GLN A 85 -8.52 12.78 11.19
N ALA A 86 -8.71 11.48 10.91
CA ALA A 86 -10.02 10.87 10.74
C ALA A 86 -10.51 10.11 11.99
N PHE A 87 -9.68 9.23 12.57
CA PHE A 87 -10.01 8.47 13.78
C PHE A 87 -9.51 9.13 15.05
N ASN A 88 -10.07 8.78 16.21
CA ASN A 88 -9.43 9.06 17.50
C ASN A 88 -8.54 7.88 17.97
N ARG A 89 -7.80 8.11 19.06
CA ARG A 89 -6.83 7.15 19.61
C ARG A 89 -7.50 5.83 20.00
N ASP A 90 -8.58 5.90 20.79
CA ASP A 90 -9.29 4.72 21.30
C ASP A 90 -9.82 3.85 20.16
N GLU A 91 -10.31 4.47 19.08
CA GLU A 91 -10.76 3.77 17.87
C GLU A 91 -9.60 3.06 17.17
N MET A 92 -8.44 3.71 17.00
CA MET A 92 -7.30 3.05 16.35
C MET A 92 -6.69 1.95 17.19
N GLU A 93 -6.57 2.13 18.50
CA GLU A 93 -6.08 1.08 19.40
C GLU A 93 -7.01 -0.13 19.36
N ALA A 94 -8.33 0.08 19.37
CA ALA A 94 -9.32 -0.99 19.24
C ALA A 94 -9.27 -1.70 17.88
N LEU A 95 -9.02 -0.97 16.79
CA LEU A 95 -8.88 -1.53 15.45
C LEU A 95 -7.67 -2.46 15.37
N VAL A 96 -6.51 -1.99 15.82
CA VAL A 96 -5.25 -2.75 15.76
C VAL A 96 -5.31 -3.97 16.68
N ASP A 97 -5.76 -3.79 17.92
CA ASP A 97 -5.92 -4.88 18.89
C ASP A 97 -6.85 -5.99 18.38
N GLU A 98 -8.00 -5.63 17.81
CA GLU A 98 -8.95 -6.62 17.27
C GLU A 98 -8.39 -7.34 16.04
N ALA A 99 -7.71 -6.61 15.15
CA ALA A 99 -7.09 -7.21 13.96
C ALA A 99 -6.00 -8.20 14.34
N HIS A 100 -5.08 -7.81 15.24
CA HIS A 100 -4.00 -8.65 15.72
C HIS A 100 -4.52 -9.86 16.51
N THR A 101 -5.55 -9.69 17.33
CA THR A 101 -6.23 -10.80 18.04
C THR A 101 -6.77 -11.85 17.06
N LEU A 102 -7.24 -11.43 15.88
CA LEU A 102 -7.72 -12.32 14.82
C LEU A 102 -6.61 -12.79 13.88
N GLY A 103 -5.33 -12.48 14.19
CA GLY A 103 -4.18 -12.86 13.40
C GLY A 103 -4.14 -12.17 12.03
N ARG A 104 -4.54 -10.90 11.96
CA ARG A 104 -4.53 -10.08 10.75
C ARG A 104 -3.67 -8.86 10.94
N ARG A 105 -2.84 -8.56 9.94
CA ARG A 105 -2.04 -7.34 9.90
C ARG A 105 -2.88 -6.12 9.52
N VAL A 106 -2.47 -4.95 9.96
CA VAL A 106 -3.13 -3.66 9.69
C VAL A 106 -2.27 -2.80 8.78
N MET A 107 -2.81 -2.46 7.62
CA MET A 107 -2.22 -1.53 6.67
C MET A 107 -2.97 -0.20 6.75
N CYS A 108 -2.27 0.90 7.00
CA CYS A 108 -2.89 2.19 7.29
C CYS A 108 -2.58 3.24 6.23
N HIS A 109 -3.62 3.78 5.61
CA HIS A 109 -3.53 5.05 4.89
C HIS A 109 -3.29 6.18 5.90
N ALA A 110 -2.11 6.79 5.84
CA ALA A 110 -1.75 7.94 6.65
C ALA A 110 -0.70 8.79 5.94
N LEU A 111 -1.01 10.05 5.62
CA LEU A 111 -0.08 10.93 4.92
C LEU A 111 0.76 11.77 5.88
N GLY A 112 0.14 12.40 6.89
CA GLY A 112 0.84 13.30 7.81
C GLY A 112 0.03 13.69 9.04
N GLY A 113 0.62 14.56 9.86
CA GLY A 113 -0.04 15.15 11.03
C GLY A 113 -0.38 14.14 12.15
N PRO A 114 -1.29 14.52 13.07
CA PRO A 114 -1.62 13.72 14.26
C PRO A 114 -2.16 12.31 13.94
N GLY A 115 -2.88 12.14 12.83
CA GLY A 115 -3.39 10.83 12.41
C GLY A 115 -2.30 9.84 11.99
N LEU A 116 -1.20 10.33 11.40
CA LEU A 116 -0.03 9.51 11.07
C LEU A 116 0.69 9.03 12.33
N ARG A 117 0.97 9.96 13.26
CA ARG A 117 1.56 9.63 14.55
C ARG A 117 0.72 8.61 15.31
N MET A 118 -0.60 8.80 15.37
CA MET A 118 -1.51 7.89 16.04
C MET A 118 -1.47 6.48 15.44
N ALA A 119 -1.41 6.34 14.12
CA ALA A 119 -1.31 5.03 13.48
C ALA A 119 -0.03 4.29 13.92
N LEU A 120 1.10 5.00 13.95
CA LEU A 120 2.38 4.44 14.41
C LEU A 120 2.38 4.10 15.91
N GLU A 121 1.76 4.94 16.73
CA GLU A 121 1.59 4.69 18.17
C GLU A 121 0.74 3.45 18.42
N ALA A 122 -0.40 3.32 17.72
CA ALA A 122 -1.31 2.17 17.81
C ALA A 122 -0.68 0.86 17.32
N GLY A 123 0.41 0.90 16.55
CA GLY A 123 1.18 -0.28 16.16
C GLY A 123 0.65 -0.96 14.89
N VAL A 124 0.22 -0.18 13.90
CA VAL A 124 -0.08 -0.71 12.56
C VAL A 124 1.15 -1.37 11.93
N ASP A 125 0.93 -2.36 11.07
CA ASP A 125 2.01 -3.12 10.44
C ASP A 125 2.64 -2.39 9.25
N SER A 126 1.87 -1.54 8.55
CA SER A 126 2.39 -0.67 7.50
C SER A 126 1.76 0.71 7.49
N ILE A 127 2.53 1.68 7.00
CA ILE A 127 2.06 3.00 6.60
C ILE A 127 2.09 3.12 5.08
N GLU A 128 0.95 3.48 4.52
CA GLU A 128 0.77 3.75 3.11
C GLU A 128 0.81 5.25 2.88
N HIS A 129 1.53 5.63 1.84
CA HIS A 129 1.86 7.01 1.46
C HIS A 129 2.89 7.69 2.37
N GLY A 130 2.60 7.88 3.66
CA GLY A 130 3.55 8.45 4.64
C GLY A 130 4.26 9.72 4.17
N CYS A 131 3.57 10.59 3.43
CA CYS A 131 4.20 11.67 2.68
C CYS A 131 4.89 12.74 3.55
N TYR A 132 4.53 12.84 4.83
CA TYR A 132 5.04 13.85 5.76
C TYR A 132 5.70 13.22 6.99
N LEU A 133 6.32 12.04 6.85
CA LEU A 133 7.11 11.42 7.93
C LEU A 133 8.30 12.29 8.35
N ASP A 134 8.80 13.15 7.45
CA ASP A 134 9.93 14.05 7.69
C ASP A 134 9.62 15.18 8.68
N GLU A 135 8.34 15.56 8.84
CA GLU A 135 7.95 16.72 9.65
C GLU A 135 8.08 16.48 11.15
N ASP A 136 8.08 15.23 11.56
CA ASP A 136 8.13 14.82 12.95
C ASP A 136 9.27 13.80 13.14
N PRO A 137 10.38 14.22 13.80
CA PRO A 137 11.62 13.46 13.84
C PRO A 137 11.51 12.15 14.62
N GLU A 138 10.44 11.94 15.40
CA GLU A 138 10.24 10.70 16.17
C GLU A 138 9.58 9.59 15.37
N LEU A 139 8.90 9.91 14.26
CA LEU A 139 8.08 8.92 13.54
C LEU A 139 8.92 7.85 12.86
N ILE A 140 9.99 8.24 12.17
CA ILE A 140 10.88 7.32 11.45
C ILE A 140 11.65 6.41 12.44
N PRO A 141 12.26 6.92 13.53
CA PRO A 141 12.82 6.07 14.58
C PRO A 141 11.78 5.10 15.16
N MET A 142 10.55 5.54 15.41
CA MET A 142 9.48 4.67 15.90
C MET A 142 9.16 3.55 14.92
N MET A 143 9.10 3.84 13.61
CA MET A 143 8.91 2.82 12.58
C MET A 143 10.05 1.80 12.57
N ALA A 144 11.29 2.25 12.66
CA ALA A 144 12.46 1.38 12.69
C ALA A 144 12.48 0.48 13.93
N GLU A 145 12.18 1.03 15.11
CA GLU A 145 12.13 0.30 16.38
C GLU A 145 11.02 -0.76 16.36
N LYS A 146 9.81 -0.40 15.91
CA LYS A 146 8.65 -1.30 15.88
C LYS A 146 8.63 -2.24 14.68
N GLY A 147 9.53 -2.05 13.71
CA GLY A 147 9.54 -2.82 12.46
C GLY A 147 8.32 -2.56 11.57
N ILE A 148 7.78 -1.34 11.58
CA ILE A 148 6.64 -0.93 10.75
C ILE A 148 7.11 -0.67 9.32
N PHE A 149 6.42 -1.27 8.35
CA PHE A 149 6.75 -1.13 6.93
C PHE A 149 6.31 0.21 6.38
N PHE A 150 7.09 0.77 5.44
CA PHE A 150 6.73 1.98 4.71
C PHE A 150 6.39 1.64 3.25
N VAL A 151 5.19 1.99 2.78
CA VAL A 151 4.73 1.81 1.38
C VAL A 151 4.48 3.18 0.73
N PRO A 152 5.46 3.78 0.03
CA PRO A 152 5.37 5.17 -0.41
C PRO A 152 4.33 5.44 -1.49
N THR A 153 4.10 4.49 -2.41
CA THR A 153 3.14 4.65 -3.53
C THR A 153 3.42 5.84 -4.44
N LEU A 154 4.68 6.00 -4.86
CA LEU A 154 5.12 7.14 -5.68
C LEU A 154 4.33 7.28 -6.97
N ALA A 155 3.93 6.17 -7.60
CA ALA A 155 3.17 6.14 -8.85
C ALA A 155 1.86 6.94 -8.77
N VAL A 156 1.10 6.85 -7.67
CA VAL A 156 -0.16 7.60 -7.54
C VAL A 156 0.08 9.09 -7.40
N TYR A 157 1.19 9.50 -6.77
CA TYR A 157 1.52 10.91 -6.62
C TYR A 157 2.05 11.54 -7.91
N VAL A 158 2.74 10.77 -8.77
CA VAL A 158 3.02 11.19 -10.15
C VAL A 158 1.71 11.44 -10.90
N PHE A 159 0.79 10.48 -10.85
CA PHE A 159 -0.53 10.62 -11.47
C PHE A 159 -1.32 11.83 -10.93
N HIS A 160 -1.33 12.03 -9.61
CA HIS A 160 -2.04 13.15 -8.97
C HIS A 160 -1.49 14.50 -9.40
N ARG A 161 -0.18 14.65 -9.55
CA ARG A 161 0.46 15.91 -10.01
C ARG A 161 0.16 16.23 -11.47
N GLU A 162 0.06 15.21 -12.31
CA GLU A 162 0.03 15.39 -13.77
C GLU A 162 -1.37 15.31 -14.39
N ARG A 163 -2.27 14.49 -13.83
CA ARG A 163 -3.52 14.08 -14.52
C ARG A 163 -4.80 14.26 -13.71
N SER A 164 -4.72 14.57 -12.42
CA SER A 164 -5.91 14.73 -11.56
C SER A 164 -6.55 16.13 -11.65
N ALA A 165 -7.64 16.37 -10.92
CA ALA A 165 -8.28 17.68 -10.84
C ALA A 165 -7.32 18.75 -10.26
N PRO A 166 -7.47 20.05 -10.60
CA PRO A 166 -6.50 21.08 -10.24
C PRO A 166 -6.14 21.17 -8.75
N HIS A 167 -7.11 21.01 -7.85
CA HIS A 167 -6.86 21.03 -6.40
C HIS A 167 -6.04 19.82 -5.92
N VAL A 168 -6.19 18.66 -6.56
CA VAL A 168 -5.41 17.44 -6.28
C VAL A 168 -3.99 17.60 -6.81
N GLN A 169 -3.84 18.19 -8.00
CA GLN A 169 -2.52 18.47 -8.57
C GLN A 169 -1.73 19.45 -7.69
N ALA A 170 -2.38 20.50 -7.18
CA ALA A 170 -1.75 21.44 -6.26
C ALA A 170 -1.22 20.71 -5.02
N ARG A 171 -2.07 19.96 -4.32
CA ARG A 171 -1.66 19.17 -3.15
C ARG A 171 -0.57 18.15 -3.47
N GLY A 172 -0.67 17.48 -4.62
CA GLY A 172 0.33 16.50 -5.07
C GLY A 172 1.71 17.12 -5.31
N ARG A 173 1.76 18.39 -5.76
CA ARG A 173 3.00 19.16 -5.90
C ARG A 173 3.51 19.60 -4.53
N ASP A 174 2.63 20.11 -3.67
CA ASP A 174 2.99 20.62 -2.34
C ASP A 174 3.61 19.54 -1.45
N LEU A 175 3.14 18.30 -1.52
CA LEU A 175 3.67 17.18 -0.75
C LEU A 175 4.95 16.56 -1.33
N GLN A 176 5.36 16.91 -2.56
CA GLN A 176 6.39 16.16 -3.28
C GLN A 176 7.73 16.16 -2.56
N SER A 177 8.18 17.32 -2.08
CA SER A 177 9.46 17.45 -1.37
C SER A 177 9.46 16.63 -0.07
N HIS A 178 8.41 16.79 0.73
CA HIS A 178 8.21 16.03 1.98
C HIS A 178 8.21 14.53 1.73
N HIS A 179 7.53 14.08 0.67
CA HIS A 179 7.43 12.66 0.38
C HIS A 179 8.79 12.05 -0.01
N ILE A 180 9.57 12.72 -0.85
CA ILE A 180 10.92 12.26 -1.20
C ILE A 180 11.84 12.29 0.02
N GLU A 181 11.78 13.36 0.82
CA GLU A 181 12.58 13.49 2.04
C GLU A 181 12.24 12.39 3.06
N SER A 182 10.94 12.10 3.24
CA SER A 182 10.43 11.00 4.07
C SER A 182 11.01 9.65 3.65
N ILE A 183 11.02 9.35 2.35
CA ILE A 183 11.60 8.12 1.80
C ILE A 183 13.10 8.03 2.07
N GLN A 184 13.84 9.12 1.82
CA GLN A 184 15.28 9.15 2.01
C GLN A 184 15.68 8.99 3.48
N ARG A 185 14.98 9.68 4.39
CA ARG A 185 15.21 9.55 5.84
C ARG A 185 14.83 8.16 6.35
N ALA A 186 13.71 7.60 5.89
CA ALA A 186 13.30 6.24 6.23
C ALA A 186 14.34 5.20 5.76
N LEU A 187 14.86 5.36 4.54
CA LEU A 187 15.91 4.51 3.99
C LEU A 187 17.20 4.58 4.83
N GLN A 188 17.62 5.79 5.21
CA GLN A 188 18.81 6.01 6.07
C GLN A 188 18.64 5.41 7.46
N ALA A 189 17.43 5.45 8.02
CA ALA A 189 17.10 4.88 9.32
C ALA A 189 16.90 3.37 9.31
N GLY A 190 16.97 2.71 8.13
CA GLY A 190 16.77 1.27 8.00
C GLY A 190 15.31 0.83 8.11
N VAL A 191 14.35 1.74 7.92
CA VAL A 191 12.93 1.38 7.82
C VAL A 191 12.71 0.55 6.55
N PRO A 192 12.01 -0.60 6.63
CA PRO A 192 11.75 -1.42 5.44
C PRO A 192 10.78 -0.72 4.47
N ILE A 193 11.27 -0.32 3.29
CA ILE A 193 10.49 0.33 2.25
C ILE A 193 9.98 -0.71 1.25
N ILE A 194 8.67 -0.70 0.99
CA ILE A 194 7.97 -1.70 0.17
C ILE A 194 7.40 -1.04 -1.08
N ALA A 195 7.46 -1.75 -2.20
CA ALA A 195 6.84 -1.31 -3.43
C ALA A 195 5.31 -1.54 -3.37
N GLY A 196 4.54 -0.47 -3.56
CA GLY A 196 3.10 -0.52 -3.76
C GLY A 196 2.72 0.66 -4.65
N THR A 197 1.71 0.53 -5.52
CA THR A 197 1.49 1.53 -6.59
C THR A 197 0.22 2.35 -6.43
N ASP A 198 -0.72 1.88 -5.61
CA ASP A 198 -2.10 2.37 -5.56
C ASP A 198 -2.78 2.41 -6.95
N ALA A 199 -2.50 1.39 -7.76
CA ALA A 199 -3.19 1.16 -9.04
C ALA A 199 -4.68 0.90 -8.82
N GLY A 200 -5.52 1.52 -9.65
CA GLY A 200 -6.95 1.75 -9.41
C GLY A 200 -7.27 3.25 -9.37
N SER A 201 -6.37 4.05 -8.81
CA SER A 201 -6.32 5.52 -9.01
C SER A 201 -5.71 5.89 -10.36
N HIS A 202 -4.80 5.04 -10.85
CA HIS A 202 -4.23 5.06 -12.19
C HIS A 202 -4.30 3.65 -12.82
N GLU A 203 -3.89 3.53 -14.08
CA GLU A 203 -4.01 2.32 -14.90
C GLU A 203 -3.30 1.09 -14.28
N HIS A 204 -3.96 -0.06 -14.30
CA HIS A 204 -3.28 -1.32 -13.99
C HIS A 204 -2.28 -1.71 -15.09
N GLY A 205 -1.26 -2.49 -14.74
CA GLY A 205 -0.30 -3.06 -15.70
C GLY A 205 1.02 -2.29 -15.83
N ILE A 206 1.11 -1.09 -15.26
CA ILE A 206 2.33 -0.27 -15.23
C ILE A 206 3.07 -0.32 -13.88
N ASN A 207 2.79 -1.34 -13.05
CA ASN A 207 3.25 -1.43 -11.66
C ASN A 207 4.78 -1.40 -11.50
N ALA A 208 5.53 -1.92 -12.48
CA ALA A 208 6.99 -1.93 -12.45
C ALA A 208 7.61 -0.51 -12.45
N ARG A 209 6.84 0.54 -12.79
CA ARG A 209 7.28 1.94 -12.65
C ARG A 209 7.57 2.32 -11.21
N GLU A 210 6.87 1.74 -10.24
CA GLU A 210 7.13 2.01 -8.82
C GLU A 210 8.58 1.67 -8.45
N LEU A 211 9.14 0.60 -9.01
CA LEU A 211 10.54 0.23 -8.76
C LEU A 211 11.51 1.27 -9.32
N GLN A 212 11.22 1.85 -10.48
CA GLN A 212 11.99 2.99 -11.01
C GLN A 212 11.88 4.20 -10.09
N TYR A 213 10.67 4.56 -9.66
CA TYR A 213 10.47 5.71 -8.78
C TYR A 213 11.18 5.55 -7.43
N LEU A 214 11.21 4.33 -6.87
CA LEU A 214 11.97 4.04 -5.66
C LEU A 214 13.49 4.22 -5.88
N VAL A 215 14.02 3.80 -7.03
CA VAL A 215 15.43 4.05 -7.37
C VAL A 215 15.72 5.54 -7.50
N GLU A 216 14.85 6.29 -8.20
CA GLU A 216 14.95 7.74 -8.33
C GLU A 216 14.84 8.46 -6.96
N ALA A 217 14.11 7.90 -6.01
CA ALA A 217 13.99 8.42 -4.65
C ALA A 217 15.21 8.08 -3.75
N GLY A 218 16.11 7.19 -4.19
CA GLY A 218 17.39 6.93 -3.53
C GLY A 218 17.68 5.46 -3.17
N LEU A 219 16.76 4.53 -3.46
CA LEU A 219 17.03 3.10 -3.27
C LEU A 219 18.02 2.62 -4.34
N SER A 220 18.91 1.68 -3.99
CA SER A 220 19.65 0.93 -5.01
C SER A 220 18.69 0.02 -5.81
N PRO A 221 19.04 -0.37 -7.06
CA PRO A 221 18.25 -1.33 -7.82
C PRO A 221 17.98 -2.65 -7.09
N MET A 222 18.94 -3.15 -6.30
CA MET A 222 18.75 -4.34 -5.47
C MET A 222 17.71 -4.10 -4.36
N GLN A 223 17.76 -2.96 -3.67
CA GLN A 223 16.76 -2.63 -2.64
C GLN A 223 15.36 -2.46 -3.26
N ALA A 224 15.25 -1.87 -4.46
CA ALA A 224 13.98 -1.79 -5.17
C ALA A 224 13.43 -3.19 -5.52
N LEU A 225 14.29 -4.11 -5.99
CA LEU A 225 13.88 -5.51 -6.20
C LEU A 225 13.42 -6.17 -4.89
N GLN A 226 14.13 -5.98 -3.78
CA GLN A 226 13.74 -6.52 -2.48
C GLN A 226 12.40 -5.93 -1.99
N ALA A 227 12.18 -4.63 -2.21
CA ALA A 227 10.94 -3.92 -1.91
C ALA A 227 9.73 -4.51 -2.65
N GLY A 228 9.93 -5.04 -3.87
CA GLY A 228 8.90 -5.73 -4.65
C GLY A 228 8.83 -7.26 -4.47
N THR A 229 9.73 -7.85 -3.68
CA THR A 229 9.86 -9.32 -3.55
C THR A 229 9.90 -9.76 -2.09
N GLY A 230 11.08 -10.00 -1.52
CA GLY A 230 11.25 -10.55 -0.18
C GLY A 230 10.69 -9.65 0.93
N TRP A 231 10.91 -8.34 0.84
CA TRP A 231 10.37 -7.39 1.83
C TRP A 231 8.86 -7.24 1.70
N ALA A 232 8.31 -7.25 0.48
CA ALA A 232 6.87 -7.27 0.26
C ALA A 232 6.21 -8.53 0.85
N ALA A 233 6.82 -9.70 0.65
CA ALA A 233 6.35 -10.94 1.27
C ALA A 233 6.40 -10.85 2.81
N ALA A 234 7.46 -10.23 3.37
CA ALA A 234 7.55 -10.00 4.80
C ALA A 234 6.48 -9.03 5.32
N CYS A 235 6.15 -7.97 4.59
CA CYS A 235 5.08 -7.02 4.91
C CYS A 235 3.70 -7.70 4.93
N LEU A 236 3.45 -8.63 4.00
CA LEU A 236 2.21 -9.41 3.93
C LEU A 236 2.17 -10.60 4.89
N GLY A 237 3.24 -10.86 5.66
CA GLY A 237 3.30 -12.02 6.56
C GLY A 237 3.51 -13.36 5.85
N MET A 238 3.97 -13.35 4.59
CA MET A 238 4.15 -14.51 3.72
C MET A 238 5.62 -14.83 3.43
N LYS A 239 6.55 -14.36 4.28
CA LYS A 239 8.00 -14.49 4.05
C LYS A 239 8.51 -15.93 4.00
N HIS A 240 7.76 -16.88 4.55
CA HIS A 240 8.13 -18.29 4.58
C HIS A 240 7.59 -19.05 3.37
N GLU A 241 6.69 -18.44 2.61
CA GLU A 241 5.97 -19.04 1.50
C GLU A 241 6.42 -18.51 0.15
N ILE A 242 6.73 -17.21 0.04
CA ILE A 242 7.04 -16.51 -1.22
C ILE A 242 8.08 -15.40 -1.02
N GLY A 243 8.45 -14.74 -2.13
CA GLY A 243 9.24 -13.50 -2.14
C GLY A 243 10.73 -13.68 -2.33
N THR A 244 11.29 -14.87 -2.10
CA THR A 244 12.70 -15.18 -2.40
C THR A 244 12.85 -16.56 -3.02
N LEU A 245 13.96 -16.76 -3.73
CA LEU A 245 14.32 -18.05 -4.34
C LEU A 245 15.06 -18.93 -3.32
N GLU A 246 14.29 -19.57 -2.45
CA GLU A 246 14.79 -20.45 -1.38
C GLU A 246 14.07 -21.80 -1.41
N SER A 247 14.78 -22.86 -1.00
CA SER A 247 14.18 -24.19 -0.88
C SER A 247 13.01 -24.18 0.10
N GLY A 248 11.91 -24.84 -0.27
CA GLY A 248 10.68 -24.92 0.53
C GLY A 248 9.64 -23.82 0.25
N LYS A 249 9.98 -22.75 -0.48
CA LYS A 249 9.03 -21.72 -0.91
C LYS A 249 8.32 -22.10 -2.21
N TRP A 250 7.19 -21.44 -2.49
CA TRP A 250 6.51 -21.58 -3.77
C TRP A 250 7.39 -21.05 -4.91
N ALA A 251 7.40 -21.77 -6.03
CA ALA A 251 8.07 -21.33 -7.26
C ALA A 251 7.25 -20.23 -7.98
N ASP A 252 7.22 -19.05 -7.37
CA ASP A 252 6.72 -17.80 -7.94
C ASP A 252 7.94 -17.06 -8.54
N ILE A 253 8.17 -17.21 -9.85
CA ILE A 253 9.42 -16.81 -10.51
C ILE A 253 9.11 -15.97 -11.74
N VAL A 254 9.86 -14.87 -11.91
CA VAL A 254 9.87 -14.08 -13.14
C VAL A 254 11.26 -14.15 -13.74
N VAL A 255 11.36 -14.52 -15.03
CA VAL A 255 12.60 -14.48 -15.79
C VAL A 255 12.52 -13.31 -16.77
N VAL A 256 13.54 -12.46 -16.72
CA VAL A 256 13.62 -11.22 -17.50
C VAL A 256 14.88 -11.22 -18.33
N GLU A 257 14.78 -10.72 -19.56
CA GLU A 257 15.93 -10.44 -20.42
C GLU A 257 16.53 -9.07 -20.09
N GLY A 258 17.84 -9.05 -19.81
CA GLY A 258 18.55 -7.87 -19.31
C GLY A 258 18.78 -7.94 -17.79
N ASN A 259 19.61 -7.03 -17.29
CA ASN A 259 20.00 -6.99 -15.89
C ASN A 259 19.27 -5.85 -15.14
N PRO A 260 18.26 -6.14 -14.30
CA PRO A 260 17.55 -5.10 -13.54
C PRO A 260 18.41 -4.39 -12.50
N LEU A 261 19.61 -4.89 -12.19
CA LEU A 261 20.57 -4.22 -11.32
C LEU A 261 21.34 -3.10 -12.03
N GLU A 262 21.42 -3.15 -13.36
CA GLU A 262 22.02 -2.10 -14.20
C GLU A 262 20.96 -1.14 -14.73
N ASP A 263 19.80 -1.65 -15.11
CA ASP A 263 18.67 -0.87 -15.59
C ASP A 263 17.36 -1.46 -15.07
N ILE A 264 16.80 -0.84 -14.03
CA ILE A 264 15.54 -1.29 -13.42
C ILE A 264 14.34 -1.18 -14.37
N THR A 265 14.44 -0.36 -15.43
CA THR A 265 13.33 -0.13 -16.38
C THR A 265 13.08 -1.32 -17.30
N VAL A 266 14.00 -2.29 -17.39
CA VAL A 266 13.78 -3.54 -18.13
C VAL A 266 12.55 -4.31 -17.62
N LEU A 267 12.18 -4.14 -16.35
CA LEU A 267 10.99 -4.76 -15.74
C LEU A 267 9.67 -4.17 -16.26
N GLN A 268 9.71 -3.01 -16.92
CA GLN A 268 8.54 -2.37 -17.52
C GLN A 268 8.27 -2.87 -18.94
N GLN A 269 9.24 -3.55 -19.56
CA GLN A 269 9.19 -4.00 -20.95
C GLN A 269 8.63 -5.42 -20.99
N GLN A 270 7.35 -5.57 -21.35
CA GLN A 270 6.64 -6.85 -21.25
C GLN A 270 7.23 -7.96 -22.15
N ASP A 271 7.81 -7.57 -23.28
CA ASP A 271 8.52 -8.42 -24.23
C ASP A 271 9.79 -9.02 -23.61
N ARG A 272 10.45 -8.28 -22.71
CA ARG A 272 11.61 -8.77 -21.94
C ARG A 272 11.22 -9.72 -20.81
N ILE A 273 9.95 -9.76 -20.39
CA ILE A 273 9.46 -10.76 -19.42
C ILE A 273 9.30 -12.09 -20.15
N ARG A 274 10.34 -12.92 -20.12
CA ARG A 274 10.45 -14.15 -20.90
C ARG A 274 9.66 -15.31 -20.31
N LEU A 275 9.53 -15.39 -18.99
CA LEU A 275 8.84 -16.49 -18.32
C LEU A 275 8.25 -16.01 -16.99
N VAL A 276 7.02 -16.44 -16.69
CA VAL A 276 6.38 -16.23 -15.37
C VAL A 276 5.87 -17.58 -14.86
N LEU A 277 6.35 -18.00 -13.70
CA LEU A 277 5.80 -19.12 -12.93
C LEU A 277 5.04 -18.59 -11.72
N LYS A 278 3.93 -19.25 -11.41
CA LYS A 278 3.20 -19.10 -10.14
C LYS A 278 2.98 -20.49 -9.54
N GLY A 279 3.55 -20.74 -8.37
CA GLY A 279 3.47 -22.01 -7.67
C GLY A 279 4.02 -23.17 -8.51
N GLY A 280 5.05 -22.92 -9.32
CA GLY A 280 5.63 -23.92 -10.23
C GLY A 280 4.88 -24.12 -11.55
N THR A 281 3.72 -23.46 -11.74
CA THR A 281 2.97 -23.52 -12.99
C THR A 281 3.38 -22.38 -13.91
N ILE A 282 3.67 -22.68 -15.18
CA ILE A 282 3.96 -21.67 -16.21
C ILE A 282 2.67 -20.89 -16.52
N CYS A 283 2.68 -19.59 -16.28
CA CYS A 283 1.58 -18.67 -16.60
C CYS A 283 1.85 -17.88 -17.89
N VAL A 284 3.13 -17.62 -18.19
CA VAL A 284 3.57 -16.93 -19.40
C VAL A 284 4.86 -17.58 -19.87
N ASP A 285 4.96 -17.94 -21.15
CA ASP A 285 6.19 -18.44 -21.77
C ASP A 285 6.44 -17.72 -23.11
N ARG A 286 7.48 -16.89 -23.14
CA ARG A 286 7.95 -16.16 -24.32
C ARG A 286 9.39 -16.52 -24.70
N ARG A 287 9.92 -17.62 -24.14
CA ARG A 287 11.28 -18.09 -24.44
C ARG A 287 11.39 -18.64 -25.86
N GLN A 288 10.28 -19.08 -26.44
CA GLN A 288 10.22 -19.66 -27.80
C GLN A 288 9.90 -18.63 -28.90
N ALA A 289 9.67 -17.36 -28.55
CA ALA A 289 9.30 -16.31 -29.52
C ALA A 289 10.49 -15.76 -30.34
N SER A 290 11.53 -16.57 -30.54
CA SER A 290 12.70 -16.23 -31.35
C SER A 290 12.85 -17.28 -32.44
N ALA A 291 12.18 -17.03 -33.56
CA ALA A 291 12.50 -17.56 -34.89
C ALA A 291 12.55 -16.39 -35.86
#